data_AF-A0A485JEN5-F1
#
_entry.id   AF-A0A485JEN5-F1
#
_cell.length_a   1.000
_cell.length_b   1.000
_cell.length_c   1.000
_cell.angle_alpha   90.00
_cell.angle_beta   90.00
_cell.angle_gamma   90.00
#
_symmetry.space_group_name_H-M   'P 1'
#
loop_
_entity.id
_entity.type
_entity.pdbx_description
1 polymer ?
#
loop_
_entity_poly.entity_id
_entity_poly.type
_entity_poly.pdbx_seq_one_letter_code
_entity_poly.pdbx_strand_id
1 'polypeptide(L)' 'MIASEKRRLSSSYANLTLLPLNIKHMSVKVFLQTGAPRSAALIIAPYTMPLPLFSPPLIYTDLTLTTHQQEQIRKMLESA' A
#
# COMPACT_ATOMS: atom_id res chain seq x y z
N MET A 1 -19.23 -11.57 -3.85
CA MET A 1 -19.11 -10.26 -3.17
C MET A 1 -17.67 -9.75 -2.97
N ILE A 2 -16.60 -10.47 -3.34
CA ILE A 2 -15.20 -10.13 -3.00
C ILE A 2 -14.49 -9.26 -4.08
N ALA A 3 -14.97 -9.30 -5.33
CA ALA A 3 -14.35 -8.59 -6.46
C ALA A 3 -14.67 -7.07 -6.52
N SER A 4 -15.71 -6.63 -5.83
CA SER A 4 -16.12 -5.23 -5.73
C SER A 4 -15.28 -4.47 -4.68
N GLU A 5 -14.87 -5.14 -3.60
CA GLU A 5 -14.03 -4.59 -2.53
C GLU A 5 -12.63 -4.22 -3.05
N LYS A 6 -12.04 -5.12 -3.84
CA LYS A 6 -10.67 -4.95 -4.38
C LYS A 6 -10.53 -3.73 -5.30
N ARG A 7 -11.58 -3.41 -6.07
CA ARG A 7 -11.59 -2.25 -6.98
C ARG A 7 -11.75 -0.93 -6.22
N ARG A 8 -12.48 -0.92 -5.10
CA ARG A 8 -12.66 0.29 -4.28
C ARG A 8 -11.34 0.74 -3.64
N LEU A 9 -10.56 -0.22 -3.13
CA LEU A 9 -9.25 0.08 -2.57
C LEU A 9 -8.34 0.72 -3.63
N SER A 10 -8.15 0.06 -4.78
CA SER A 10 -7.29 0.58 -5.86
C SER A 10 -7.75 1.93 -6.41
N SER A 11 -9.07 2.12 -6.55
CA SER A 11 -9.66 3.38 -7.04
C SER A 11 -9.56 4.52 -6.02
N SER A 12 -9.58 4.21 -4.71
CA SER A 12 -9.40 5.22 -3.66
C SER A 12 -7.96 5.74 -3.65
N TYR A 13 -6.97 4.87 -3.87
CA TYR A 13 -5.56 5.29 -3.96
C TYR A 13 -5.26 6.09 -5.23
N ALA A 14 -5.75 5.66 -6.39
CA ALA A 14 -5.47 6.35 -7.66
C ALA A 14 -5.99 7.80 -7.70
N ASN A 15 -7.03 8.14 -6.94
CA ASN A 15 -7.55 9.51 -6.85
C ASN A 15 -6.83 10.39 -5.82
N LEU A 16 -5.93 9.82 -5.01
CA LEU A 16 -5.24 10.56 -3.94
C LEU A 16 -4.00 11.31 -4.41
N THR A 17 -3.51 11.09 -5.63
CA THR A 17 -2.31 11.74 -6.15
C THR A 17 -2.48 12.12 -7.62
N LEU A 18 -1.95 13.29 -8.03
CA LEU A 18 -1.84 13.71 -9.44
C LEU A 18 -0.85 12.86 -10.27
N LEU A 19 -0.18 11.88 -9.63
CA LEU A 19 0.78 10.97 -10.24
C LEU A 19 0.15 9.58 -10.45
N PRO A 20 0.46 8.89 -11.56
CA PRO A 20 -0.03 7.53 -11.78
C PRO A 20 0.58 6.56 -10.76
N LEU A 21 -0.24 6.08 -9.82
CA LEU A 21 0.18 5.09 -8.83
C LEU A 21 0.12 3.67 -9.39
N ASN A 22 1.26 2.98 -9.35
CA ASN A 22 1.34 1.56 -9.71
C ASN A 22 1.05 0.69 -8.47
N ILE A 23 -0.19 0.23 -8.34
CA ILE A 23 -0.61 -0.63 -7.23
C ILE A 23 -0.41 -2.09 -7.60
N LYS A 24 0.56 -2.75 -6.95
CA LYS A 24 0.81 -4.19 -7.09
C LYS A 24 0.25 -4.95 -5.90
N HIS A 25 -0.71 -5.83 -6.16
CA HIS A 25 -1.17 -6.79 -5.17
C HIS A 25 -0.25 -8.01 -5.13
N MET A 26 0.28 -8.34 -3.96
CA MET A 26 1.16 -9.48 -3.74
C MET A 26 0.67 -10.28 -2.52
N SER A 27 0.80 -11.60 -2.55
CA SER A 27 0.49 -12.43 -1.37
C SER A 27 1.58 -12.29 -0.31
N VAL A 28 1.23 -12.49 0.96
CA VAL A 28 2.20 -12.52 2.08
C VAL A 28 3.30 -13.52 1.82
N LYS A 29 2.96 -14.72 1.33
CA LYS A 29 3.92 -15.77 1.06
C LYS A 29 5.00 -15.32 0.08
N VAL A 30 4.60 -14.67 -1.01
CA VAL A 30 5.55 -14.13 -2.00
C VAL A 30 6.35 -12.99 -1.40
N PHE A 31 5.70 -12.07 -0.68
CA PHE A 31 6.39 -10.95 -0.02
C PHE A 31 7.46 -11.42 0.96
N LEU A 32 7.17 -12.42 1.80
CA LEU A 32 8.15 -12.93 2.77
C LEU A 32 9.34 -13.62 2.09
N GLN A 33 9.16 -14.14 0.87
CA GLN A 33 10.22 -14.79 0.10
C GLN A 33 11.07 -13.79 -0.68
N THR A 34 10.43 -12.81 -1.32
CA THR A 34 11.09 -11.92 -2.29
C THR A 34 11.26 -10.49 -1.80
N GLY A 35 10.65 -10.14 -0.67
CA GLY A 35 10.52 -8.77 -0.19
C GLY A 35 9.58 -7.91 -1.05
N ALA A 36 9.54 -6.63 -0.72
CA ALA A 36 8.87 -5.63 -1.54
C ALA A 36 9.60 -5.42 -2.88
N PRO A 37 8.89 -5.12 -3.98
CA PRO A 37 9.53 -4.66 -5.21
C PRO A 37 10.45 -3.46 -4.95
N ARG A 38 11.61 -3.38 -5.60
CA ARG A 38 12.57 -2.26 -5.40
C ARG A 38 11.97 -0.88 -5.68
N SER A 39 10.99 -0.80 -6.56
CA SER A 39 10.29 0.44 -6.91
C SER A 39 9.10 0.75 -5.99
N ALA A 40 8.86 -0.06 -4.95
CA ALA A 40 7.74 0.17 -4.04
C ALA A 40 8.08 1.32 -3.09
N ALA A 41 7.30 2.39 -3.13
CA ALA A 41 7.42 3.51 -2.21
C ALA A 41 6.71 3.24 -0.86
N LEU A 42 5.73 2.33 -0.85
CA LEU A 42 4.87 2.06 0.32
C LEU A 42 4.33 0.63 0.27
N ILE A 43 4.20 0.00 1.45
CA ILE A 43 3.52 -1.29 1.63
C ILE A 43 2.27 -1.07 2.49
N ILE A 44 1.17 -1.71 2.13
CA ILE A 44 -0.11 -1.64 2.86
C ILE A 44 -0.54 -3.07 3.20
N ALA A 45 -0.77 -3.37 4.48
CA ALA A 45 -1.20 -4.69 4.93
C ALA A 45 -2.18 -4.63 6.12
N PRO A 46 -3.20 -5.51 6.18
CA PRO A 46 -4.14 -5.59 7.30
C PRO A 46 -3.65 -6.50 8.44
N TYR A 47 -2.35 -6.76 8.54
CA TYR A 47 -1.72 -7.55 9.61
C TYR A 47 -0.27 -7.12 9.77
N THR A 48 0.29 -7.34 10.96
CA THR A 48 1.71 -7.16 11.21
C THR A 48 2.51 -8.27 10.53
N MET A 49 3.71 -7.95 10.06
CA MET A 49 4.61 -8.90 9.42
C MET A 49 6.06 -8.50 9.67
N PRO A 50 7.00 -9.45 9.79
CA PRO A 50 8.41 -9.12 9.91
C PRO A 50 8.85 -8.39 8.64
N LEU A 51 9.38 -7.18 8.81
CA LEU A 51 9.95 -6.39 7.72
C LEU A 51 11.43 -6.74 7.56
N PRO A 52 11.93 -6.89 6.32
CA PRO A 52 13.36 -6.98 6.08
C PRO A 52 14.05 -5.68 6.53
N LEU A 53 15.35 -5.76 6.85
CA LEU A 53 16.14 -4.63 7.35
C LEU A 53 16.05 -3.38 6.45
N PHE A 54 15.88 -3.59 5.14
CA PHE A 54 15.60 -2.55 4.16
C PHE A 54 14.22 -2.80 3.56
N SER A 55 13.22 -2.10 4.08
CA SER A 55 11.86 -2.14 3.55
C SER A 55 11.31 -0.72 3.37
N PRO A 56 10.51 -0.48 2.33
CA PRO A 56 9.64 0.69 2.27
C PRO A 56 8.76 0.77 3.53
N PRO A 57 8.25 1.96 3.88
CA PRO A 57 7.34 2.12 5.01
C PRO A 57 6.12 1.21 4.88
N LEU A 58 5.74 0.58 6.00
CA LEU A 58 4.55 -0.26 6.11
C LEU A 58 3.44 0.51 6.82
N ILE A 59 2.27 0.56 6.20
CA ILE A 59 1.05 1.11 6.84
C ILE A 59 0.08 -0.04 7.10
N TYR A 60 -0.29 -0.18 8.37
CA TYR A 60 -1.37 -1.07 8.78
C TYR A 60 -2.73 -0.40 8.50
N THR A 61 -3.60 -1.08 7.76
CA THR A 61 -4.99 -0.63 7.57
C THR A 61 -5.90 -1.84 7.45
N ASP A 62 -7.01 -1.80 8.19
CA ASP A 62 -7.94 -2.92 8.29
C ASP A 62 -8.75 -3.13 7.01
N LEU A 63 -9.13 -2.06 6.28
CA LEU A 63 -9.75 -2.12 4.94
C LEU A 63 -10.11 -0.74 4.38
N THR A 64 -10.35 0.26 5.23
CA THR A 64 -10.63 1.64 4.81
C THR A 64 -9.60 2.58 5.42
N LEU A 65 -8.89 3.31 4.56
CA LEU A 65 -8.02 4.37 5.02
C LEU A 65 -8.85 5.53 5.57
N THR A 66 -8.56 5.94 6.80
CA THR A 66 -9.11 7.18 7.34
C THR A 66 -8.58 8.37 6.56
N THR A 67 -9.28 9.50 6.55
CA THR A 67 -8.85 10.73 5.86
C THR A 67 -7.45 11.17 6.29
N HIS A 68 -7.11 11.00 7.57
CA HIS A 68 -5.78 11.28 8.10
C HIS A 68 -4.72 10.36 7.47
N GLN A 69 -5.00 9.05 7.38
CA GLN A 69 -4.08 8.10 6.74
C GLN A 69 -3.92 8.39 5.24
N GLN A 70 -5.00 8.77 4.55
CA GLN A 70 -4.95 9.17 3.14
C GLN A 70 -4.05 10.39 2.92
N GLU A 71 -4.19 11.42 3.75
CA GLU A 71 -3.37 12.64 3.65
C GLU A 71 -1.90 12.36 4.00
N GLN A 72 -1.65 11.50 4.99
CA GLN A 72 -0.28 11.09 5.32
C GLN A 72 0.36 10.28 4.19
N ILE A 73 -0.37 9.35 3.57
CA ILE A 73 0.08 8.57 2.41
C ILE A 73 0.38 9.50 1.23
N ARG A 74 -0.50 10.47 0.97
CA ARG A 74 -0.30 11.48 -0.08
C ARG A 74 1.00 12.24 0.13
N LYS A 75 1.23 12.77 1.33
CA LYS A 75 2.49 13.47 1.67
C LYS A 75 3.73 12.61 1.45
N MET A 76 3.68 11.34 1.83
CA MET A 76 4.82 10.42 1.65
C MET A 76 5.10 10.12 0.18
N LEU A 77 4.06 10.01 -0.65
CA LEU A 77 4.20 9.76 -2.09
C LEU A 77 4.62 10.99 -2.87
N GLU A 78 4.26 12.20 -2.40
CA GLU A 78 4.66 13.47 -3.00
C GLU A 78 6.10 13.88 -2.63
N SER A 79 6.67 13.33 -1.55
CA SER A 79 8.04 13.64 -1.10
C SER A 79 9.13 12.67 -1.58
N ALA A 80 8.74 11.62 -2.32
CA ALA A 80 9.61 10.50 -2.71
C ALA A 80 10.28 10.70 -4.08
#